data_AF-A0A5J4VMQ7-F1
#
_entry.id   AF-A0A5J4VMQ7-F1
#
_cell.length_a   1.000
_cell.length_b   1.000
_cell.length_c   1.000
_cell.angle_alpha   90.00
_cell.angle_beta   90.00
_cell.angle_gamma   90.00
#
_symmetry.space_group_name_H-M   'P 1'
#
loop_
_entity.id
_entity.type
_entity.pdbx_description
1 polymer ?
#
loop_
_entity_poly.entity_id
_entity_poly.type
_entity_poly.pdbx_seq_one_letter_code
_entity_poly.pdbx_strand_id
1 'polypeptide(L)'
;MDLSDDLKKKLFDKALPLPEDIIKEVIEALFHQCNIEQISLLAESQDNHDVILSNQFEQELFKEELGGFQLECLCLSLNILRLGSYSNKKKVALSVKDKVIRLTIDEYIDELGEEYYWDDNILQEIKSKAELAVQLIKSIEEEIEQEGDFEEINGIQFKHNELIEDN
;
A
#
# COMPACT_ATOMS: atom_id res chain seq x y z
N MET A 1 -10.24 23.05 -7.39
CA MET A 1 -11.14 23.56 -6.35
C MET A 1 -10.69 22.87 -5.07
N ASP A 2 -10.01 23.58 -4.18
CA ASP A 2 -9.41 22.99 -2.99
C ASP A 2 -10.50 22.80 -1.92
N LEU A 3 -10.68 21.57 -1.46
CA LEU A 3 -11.65 21.24 -0.42
C LEU A 3 -11.10 21.80 0.91
N SER A 4 -11.92 22.55 1.67
CA SER A 4 -11.47 23.10 2.95
C SER A 4 -11.08 21.97 3.91
N ASP A 5 -10.06 22.19 4.75
CA ASP A 5 -9.53 21.18 5.67
C ASP A 5 -10.59 20.61 6.63
N ASP A 6 -11.59 21.41 7.00
CA ASP A 6 -12.74 20.98 7.81
C ASP A 6 -13.68 20.00 7.08
N LEU A 7 -13.75 20.09 5.75
CA LEU A 7 -14.53 19.19 4.90
C LEU A 7 -13.75 17.91 4.62
N LYS A 8 -12.42 18.00 4.39
CA LYS A 8 -11.52 16.85 4.33
C LYS A 8 -11.60 16.06 5.63
N LYS A 9 -11.44 16.74 6.75
CA LYS A 9 -11.57 16.15 8.09
C LYS A 9 -12.91 15.47 8.32
N LYS A 10 -14.04 16.08 7.92
CA LYS A 10 -15.37 15.45 8.05
C LYS A 10 -15.64 14.30 7.08
N LEU A 11 -15.01 14.28 5.90
CA LEU A 11 -15.12 13.15 4.97
C LEU A 11 -14.30 11.94 5.44
N PHE A 12 -13.14 12.20 6.07
CA PHE A 12 -12.11 11.19 6.31
C PHE A 12 -11.87 10.80 7.78
N ASP A 13 -12.33 11.56 8.79
CA ASP A 13 -12.05 11.29 10.23
C ASP A 13 -12.68 10.00 10.78
N LYS A 14 -13.59 9.38 10.03
CA LYS A 14 -14.08 8.02 10.21
C LYS A 14 -14.61 7.61 8.86
N ALA A 15 -13.73 7.18 7.94
CA ALA A 15 -14.12 6.91 6.55
C ALA A 15 -15.39 6.05 6.51
N LEU A 16 -16.55 6.70 6.36
CA LEU A 16 -17.77 6.02 5.98
C LEU A 16 -17.46 5.47 4.59
N PRO A 17 -17.90 4.24 4.27
CA PRO A 17 -17.79 3.75 2.91
C PRO A 17 -18.28 4.84 1.95
N LEU A 18 -17.43 5.18 0.98
CA LEU A 18 -17.88 6.08 -0.06
C LEU A 18 -19.08 5.42 -0.75
N PRO A 19 -20.11 6.19 -1.15
CA PRO A 19 -21.22 5.63 -1.90
C PRO A 19 -20.72 4.80 -3.09
N GLU A 20 -21.27 3.59 -3.25
CA GLU A 20 -20.82 2.60 -4.25
C GLU A 20 -20.82 3.16 -5.68
N ASP A 21 -21.67 4.14 -5.96
CA ASP A 21 -21.80 4.80 -7.25
C ASP A 21 -20.66 5.78 -7.58
N ILE A 22 -19.94 6.30 -6.58
CA ILE A 22 -18.86 7.29 -6.80
C ILE A 22 -17.48 6.82 -6.35
N ILE A 23 -17.40 5.79 -5.50
CA ILE A 23 -16.14 5.36 -4.88
C ILE A 23 -15.05 5.05 -5.91
N LYS A 24 -15.42 4.40 -7.02
CA LYS A 24 -14.49 4.05 -8.10
C LYS A 24 -13.93 5.29 -8.79
N GLU A 25 -14.80 6.23 -9.17
CA GLU A 25 -14.39 7.48 -9.83
C GLU A 25 -13.49 8.33 -8.92
N VAL A 26 -13.80 8.37 -7.63
CA VAL A 26 -13.01 9.09 -6.62
C VAL A 26 -11.62 8.47 -6.47
N ILE A 27 -11.52 7.15 -6.30
CA ILE A 27 -10.22 6.47 -6.15
C ILE A 27 -9.39 6.61 -7.42
N GLU A 28 -9.99 6.44 -8.60
CA GLU A 28 -9.30 6.66 -9.87
C GLU A 28 -8.80 8.09 -9.99
N ALA A 29 -9.63 9.09 -9.66
CA ALA A 29 -9.22 10.50 -9.71
C ALA A 29 -8.09 10.83 -8.72
N LEU A 30 -8.15 10.31 -7.49
CA LEU A 30 -7.09 10.47 -6.49
C LEU A 30 -5.79 9.82 -6.95
N PHE A 31 -5.88 8.65 -7.59
CA PHE A 31 -4.72 7.96 -8.13
C PHE A 31 -4.05 8.74 -9.26
N HIS A 32 -4.82 9.23 -10.23
CA HIS A 32 -4.29 10.07 -11.31
C HIS A 32 -3.62 11.36 -10.82
N GLN A 33 -3.99 11.82 -9.62
CA GLN A 33 -3.41 12.99 -8.98
C GLN A 33 -2.25 12.64 -8.04
N CYS A 34 -1.84 11.37 -7.99
CA CYS A 34 -0.84 10.85 -7.03
C CYS A 34 -1.18 11.19 -5.57
N ASN A 35 -2.47 11.28 -5.24
CA ASN A 35 -2.93 11.71 -3.92
C ASN A 35 -3.02 10.52 -2.94
N ILE A 36 -1.87 9.89 -2.71
CA ILE A 36 -1.75 8.67 -1.90
C ILE A 36 -2.17 8.92 -0.44
N GLU A 37 -1.95 10.12 0.08
CA GLU A 37 -2.39 10.51 1.42
C GLU A 37 -3.91 10.29 1.61
N GLN A 38 -4.72 10.78 0.67
CA GLN A 38 -6.18 10.63 0.74
C GLN A 38 -6.62 9.18 0.53
N ILE A 39 -5.93 8.41 -0.30
CA ILE A 39 -6.19 6.97 -0.48
C ILE A 39 -5.87 6.21 0.80
N SER A 40 -4.77 6.58 1.48
CA SER A 40 -4.36 6.00 2.76
C SER A 40 -5.42 6.19 3.84
N LEU A 41 -6.01 7.39 3.92
CA LEU A 41 -7.13 7.69 4.81
C LEU A 41 -8.39 6.89 4.47
N LEU A 42 -8.73 6.76 3.18
CA LEU A 42 -9.88 5.94 2.75
C LEU A 42 -9.72 4.46 3.15
N ALA A 43 -8.49 3.95 3.18
CA ALA A 43 -8.21 2.58 3.57
C ALA A 43 -8.42 2.30 5.05
N GLU A 44 -8.66 3.30 5.91
CA GLU A 44 -9.09 3.03 7.28
C GLU A 44 -10.45 2.30 7.34
N SER A 45 -11.24 2.38 6.28
CA SER A 45 -12.48 1.61 6.12
C SER A 45 -12.26 0.35 5.29
N GLN A 46 -12.54 -0.82 5.89
CA GLN A 46 -12.47 -2.11 5.21
C GLN A 46 -13.35 -2.17 3.96
N ASP A 47 -14.50 -1.49 3.97
CA ASP A 47 -15.45 -1.47 2.86
C ASP A 47 -14.85 -0.83 1.59
N ASN A 48 -13.81 0.00 1.73
CA ASN A 48 -13.15 0.65 0.60
C ASN A 48 -12.05 -0.23 -0.02
N HIS A 49 -11.60 -1.29 0.65
CA HIS A 49 -10.37 -2.02 0.27
C HIS A 49 -10.48 -2.69 -1.09
N ASP A 50 -11.62 -3.31 -1.41
CA ASP A 50 -11.81 -3.98 -2.71
C ASP A 50 -11.69 -3.00 -3.88
N VAL A 51 -12.20 -1.78 -3.70
CA VAL A 51 -12.14 -0.74 -4.73
C VAL A 51 -10.75 -0.12 -4.79
N ILE A 52 -10.10 0.10 -3.65
CA ILE A 52 -8.71 0.59 -3.60
C ILE A 52 -7.77 -0.37 -4.32
N LEU A 53 -7.93 -1.68 -4.09
CA LEU A 53 -7.15 -2.73 -4.75
C LEU A 53 -7.68 -3.15 -6.12
N SER A 54 -8.67 -2.41 -6.65
CA SER A 54 -9.07 -2.61 -8.03
C SER A 54 -7.93 -2.20 -8.97
N ASN A 55 -7.87 -2.81 -10.16
CA ASN A 55 -6.83 -2.54 -11.15
C ASN A 55 -5.39 -2.79 -10.68
N GLN A 56 -5.18 -3.70 -9.72
CA GLN A 56 -3.85 -4.13 -9.25
C GLN A 56 -3.04 -3.00 -8.59
N PHE A 57 -3.73 -2.06 -7.95
CA PHE A 57 -3.11 -0.89 -7.33
C PHE A 57 -2.04 -1.26 -6.28
N GLU A 58 -2.12 -2.42 -5.63
CA GLU A 58 -1.07 -2.91 -4.74
C GLU A 58 0.32 -3.00 -5.41
N GLN A 59 0.39 -3.16 -6.73
CA GLN A 59 1.64 -3.22 -7.51
C GLN A 59 2.25 -1.83 -7.76
N GLU A 60 1.46 -0.77 -7.58
CA GLU A 60 1.89 0.62 -7.77
C GLU A 60 2.50 1.20 -6.48
N LEU A 61 2.26 0.57 -5.33
CA LEU A 61 2.80 1.00 -4.06
C LEU A 61 4.33 0.92 -4.04
N PHE A 62 4.97 1.93 -3.44
CA PHE A 62 6.42 2.00 -3.30
C PHE A 62 7.22 2.03 -4.62
N LYS A 63 6.56 2.41 -5.73
CA LYS A 63 7.26 2.79 -6.97
C LYS A 63 8.03 4.10 -6.78
N GLU A 64 9.02 4.31 -7.63
CA GLU A 64 9.95 5.45 -7.55
C GLU A 64 9.22 6.79 -7.69
N GLU A 65 8.17 6.84 -8.50
CA GLU A 65 7.29 8.01 -8.67
C GLU A 65 6.57 8.41 -7.37
N LEU A 66 6.47 7.49 -6.40
CA LEU A 66 5.92 7.69 -5.07
C LEU A 66 7.01 7.76 -4.00
N GLY A 67 8.27 8.01 -4.38
CA GLY A 67 9.43 8.06 -3.50
C GLY A 67 9.23 8.95 -2.26
N GLY A 68 8.60 10.12 -2.43
CA GLY A 68 8.28 11.03 -1.33
C GLY A 68 7.12 10.60 -0.42
N PHE A 69 6.39 9.53 -0.78
CA PHE A 69 5.14 9.10 -0.12
C PHE A 69 5.27 7.70 0.54
N GLN A 70 6.47 7.31 0.98
CA GLN A 70 6.69 5.99 1.59
C GLN A 70 5.83 5.79 2.85
N LEU A 71 5.66 6.85 3.64
CA LEU A 71 4.88 6.81 4.86
C LEU A 71 3.40 6.54 4.59
N GLU A 72 2.82 7.23 3.60
CA GLU A 72 1.43 7.06 3.19
C GLU A 72 1.19 5.69 2.56
N CYS A 73 2.15 5.21 1.75
CA CYS A 73 2.14 3.85 1.20
C CYS A 73 2.19 2.79 2.32
N LEU A 74 2.99 3.01 3.37
CA LEU A 74 3.04 2.13 4.54
C LEU A 74 1.73 2.17 5.33
N CYS A 75 1.17 3.35 5.61
CA CYS A 75 -0.11 3.49 6.29
C CYS A 75 -1.23 2.77 5.53
N LEU A 76 -1.26 2.92 4.21
CA LEU A 76 -2.21 2.28 3.33
C LEU A 76 -2.08 0.75 3.38
N SER A 77 -0.84 0.25 3.22
CA SER A 77 -0.54 -1.17 3.31
C SER A 77 -0.92 -1.73 4.68
N LEU A 78 -0.59 -1.05 5.77
CA LEU A 78 -0.91 -1.48 7.14
C LEU A 78 -2.42 -1.54 7.39
N ASN A 79 -3.18 -0.57 6.89
CA ASN A 79 -4.63 -0.56 7.02
C ASN A 79 -5.25 -1.79 6.38
N ILE A 80 -4.79 -2.16 5.18
CA ILE A 80 -5.27 -3.35 4.47
C ILE A 80 -4.77 -4.64 5.12
N LEU A 81 -3.49 -4.73 5.48
CA LEU A 81 -2.90 -5.91 6.14
C LEU A 81 -3.59 -6.23 7.48
N ARG A 82 -4.09 -5.22 8.20
CA ARG A 82 -4.80 -5.38 9.47
C ARG A 82 -6.27 -5.71 9.27
N LEU A 83 -6.97 -4.90 8.48
CA LEU A 83 -8.44 -4.87 8.45
C LEU A 83 -9.04 -5.55 7.23
N GLY A 84 -8.25 -5.80 6.18
CA GLY A 84 -8.76 -6.31 4.91
C GLY A 84 -9.31 -7.73 4.96
N SER A 85 -10.03 -8.10 3.90
CA SER A 85 -10.36 -9.50 3.65
C SER A 85 -9.09 -10.33 3.46
N TYR A 86 -9.17 -11.65 3.64
CA TYR A 86 -8.03 -12.54 3.41
C TYR A 86 -7.42 -12.35 2.00
N SER A 87 -8.28 -12.23 0.98
CA SER A 87 -7.83 -11.97 -0.41
C SER A 87 -7.05 -10.66 -0.54
N ASN A 88 -7.52 -9.59 0.09
CA ASN A 88 -6.86 -8.28 0.02
C ASN A 88 -5.54 -8.26 0.80
N LYS A 89 -5.52 -8.91 1.98
CA LYS A 89 -4.31 -9.11 2.77
C LYS A 89 -3.25 -9.86 1.97
N LYS A 90 -3.63 -10.97 1.32
CA LYS A 90 -2.76 -11.78 0.47
C LYS A 90 -2.19 -10.96 -0.69
N LYS A 91 -3.04 -10.24 -1.44
CA LYS A 91 -2.60 -9.37 -2.55
C LYS A 91 -1.54 -8.36 -2.10
N VAL A 92 -1.86 -7.57 -1.06
CA VAL A 92 -0.94 -6.55 -0.56
C VAL A 92 0.34 -7.19 -0.03
N ALA A 93 0.24 -8.23 0.79
CA ALA A 93 1.40 -8.91 1.37
C ALA A 93 2.39 -9.38 0.30
N LEU A 94 1.89 -10.03 -0.76
CA LEU A 94 2.73 -10.53 -1.85
C LEU A 94 3.35 -9.39 -2.68
N SER A 95 2.63 -8.30 -2.91
CA SER A 95 3.10 -7.20 -3.75
C SER A 95 4.13 -6.29 -3.05
N VAL A 96 3.97 -6.03 -1.74
CA VAL A 96 4.77 -5.00 -1.06
C VAL A 96 5.92 -5.56 -0.22
N LYS A 97 6.00 -6.88 0.00
CA LYS A 97 6.95 -7.54 0.91
C LYS A 97 8.38 -7.05 0.77
N ASP A 98 8.95 -7.15 -0.42
CA ASP A 98 10.37 -6.83 -0.63
C ASP A 98 10.66 -5.35 -0.37
N LYS A 99 9.71 -4.47 -0.73
CA LYS A 99 9.82 -3.01 -0.52
C LYS A 99 9.76 -2.67 0.96
N VAL A 100 8.79 -3.24 1.68
CA VAL A 100 8.62 -3.05 3.11
C VAL A 100 9.84 -3.59 3.88
N ILE A 101 10.41 -4.73 3.48
CA ILE A 101 11.64 -5.26 4.09
C ILE A 101 12.80 -4.28 3.90
N ARG A 102 12.98 -3.71 2.70
CA ARG A 102 14.05 -2.73 2.46
C ARG A 102 13.94 -1.51 3.37
N LEU A 103 12.73 -1.01 3.64
CA LEU A 103 12.50 0.11 4.55
C LEU A 103 12.88 -0.17 6.01
N THR A 104 13.22 -1.41 6.36
CA THR A 104 13.77 -1.77 7.69
C THR A 104 15.31 -1.73 7.74
N ILE A 105 15.97 -1.51 6.60
CA ILE A 105 17.44 -1.46 6.49
C ILE A 105 17.90 -0.03 6.74
N ASP A 106 18.73 0.18 7.76
CA ASP A 106 19.22 1.51 8.19
C ASP A 106 19.86 2.31 7.05
N GLU A 107 20.82 1.71 6.34
CA GLU A 107 21.52 2.38 5.23
C GLU A 107 20.54 2.85 4.15
N TYR A 108 19.53 2.03 3.82
CA TYR A 108 18.57 2.37 2.77
C TYR A 108 17.61 3.48 3.19
N ILE A 109 17.12 3.44 4.44
CA ILE A 109 16.19 4.46 4.93
C ILE A 109 16.90 5.80 5.16
N ASP A 110 18.17 5.78 5.57
CA ASP A 110 19.00 6.98 5.72
C ASP A 110 19.23 7.64 4.34
N GLU A 111 19.59 6.86 3.31
CA GLU A 111 19.76 7.35 1.93
C GLU A 111 18.46 7.99 1.39
N LEU A 112 17.31 7.32 1.56
CA LEU A 112 16.01 7.88 1.19
C LEU A 112 15.69 9.15 2.00
N GLY A 113 16.01 9.16 3.28
CA GLY A 113 15.83 10.32 4.15
C GLY A 113 16.54 11.55 3.66
N GLU A 114 17.79 11.38 3.21
CA GLU A 114 18.56 12.45 2.60
C GLU A 114 17.97 12.90 1.25
N GLU A 115 17.56 11.96 0.39
CA GLU A 115 16.97 12.25 -0.92
C GLU A 115 15.68 13.09 -0.82
N TYR A 116 14.82 12.76 0.14
CA TYR A 116 13.51 13.39 0.33
C TYR A 116 13.47 14.43 1.46
N TYR A 117 14.63 14.76 2.06
CA TYR A 117 14.77 15.72 3.15
C TYR A 117 13.86 15.41 4.36
N TRP A 118 13.72 14.14 4.71
CA TRP A 118 12.96 13.72 5.88
C TRP A 118 13.71 14.02 7.17
N ASP A 119 12.97 14.35 8.22
CA ASP A 119 13.54 14.49 9.55
C ASP A 119 13.61 13.14 10.28
N ASP A 120 14.34 13.11 11.39
CA ASP A 120 14.51 11.91 12.23
C ASP A 120 13.16 11.33 12.69
N ASN A 121 12.11 12.14 12.85
CA ASN A 121 10.80 11.64 13.28
C ASN A 121 10.14 10.82 12.18
N ILE A 122 10.15 11.33 10.94
CA ILE A 122 9.61 10.64 9.77
C ILE A 122 10.38 9.34 9.53
N LEU A 123 11.71 9.36 9.63
CA LEU A 123 12.55 8.17 9.45
C LEU A 123 12.22 7.09 10.47
N GLN A 124 12.11 7.46 11.75
CA GLN A 124 11.73 6.52 12.81
C GLN A 124 10.29 6.00 12.62
N GLU A 125 9.37 6.84 12.17
CA GLU A 125 7.99 6.42 11.92
C GLU A 125 7.89 5.43 10.75
N ILE A 126 8.58 5.70 9.64
CA ILE A 126 8.66 4.79 8.49
C ILE A 126 9.24 3.45 8.92
N LYS A 127 10.38 3.45 9.62
CA LYS A 127 11.04 2.22 10.08
C LYS A 127 10.13 1.42 11.01
N SER A 128 9.52 2.06 11.99
CA SER A 128 8.60 1.39 12.93
C SER A 128 7.39 0.78 12.22
N LYS A 129 6.79 1.50 11.27
CA LYS A 129 5.65 0.97 10.48
C LYS A 129 6.08 -0.14 9.54
N ALA A 130 7.26 -0.06 8.93
CA ALA A 130 7.81 -1.11 8.08
C ALA A 130 8.02 -2.39 8.88
N GLU A 131 8.62 -2.32 10.07
CA GLU A 131 8.78 -3.48 10.96
C GLU A 131 7.44 -4.13 11.32
N LEU A 132 6.42 -3.32 11.63
CA LEU A 132 5.06 -3.82 11.90
C LEU A 132 4.45 -4.49 10.66
N ALA A 133 4.63 -3.91 9.48
CA ALA A 133 4.14 -4.48 8.23
C ALA A 133 4.85 -5.81 7.91
N VAL A 134 6.18 -5.91 8.12
CA VAL A 134 6.92 -7.18 7.98
C VAL A 134 6.33 -8.27 8.88
N GLN A 135 5.99 -7.95 10.13
CA GLN A 135 5.40 -8.93 11.05
C GLN A 135 4.03 -9.42 10.56
N LEU A 136 3.17 -8.52 10.10
CA LEU A 136 1.86 -8.87 9.54
C LEU A 136 1.98 -9.71 8.27
N ILE A 137 2.90 -9.34 7.38
CA ILE A 137 3.17 -10.08 6.14
C ILE A 137 3.60 -11.51 6.45
N LYS A 138 4.51 -11.72 7.41
CA LYS A 138 4.91 -13.08 7.83
C LYS A 138 3.74 -13.92 8.32
N SER A 139 2.86 -13.34 9.15
CA SER A 139 1.66 -14.02 9.62
C SER A 139 0.74 -14.44 8.45
N ILE A 140 0.59 -13.56 7.46
CA ILE A 140 -0.23 -13.84 6.27
C ILE A 140 0.43 -14.92 5.39
N GLU A 141 1.76 -14.91 5.24
CA GLU A 141 2.48 -15.96 4.50
C GLU A 141 2.31 -17.33 5.15
N GLU A 142 2.38 -17.42 6.48
CA GLU A 142 2.11 -18.66 7.22
C GLU A 142 0.67 -19.15 7.00
N GLU A 143 -0.31 -18.24 6.92
CA GLU A 143 -1.70 -18.59 6.58
C GLU A 143 -1.83 -19.10 5.14
N ILE A 144 -1.14 -18.47 4.17
CA ILE A 144 -1.13 -18.91 2.75
C ILE A 144 -0.51 -20.30 2.60
N GLU A 145 0.59 -20.59 3.32
CA GLU A 145 1.22 -21.92 3.32
C GLU A 145 0.29 -22.99 3.87
N GLN A 146 -0.47 -22.69 4.92
CA GLN A 146 -1.43 -23.62 5.54
C GLN A 146 -2.63 -23.92 4.65
N GLU A 147 -3.06 -22.97 3.81
CA GLU A 147 -4.16 -23.15 2.86
C GLU A 147 -3.76 -23.93 1.60
N GLY A 148 -2.46 -24.19 1.38
CA GLY A 148 -1.96 -24.90 0.18
C GLY A 148 -1.87 -24.01 -1.07
N ASP A 149 -2.02 -22.70 -0.88
CA ASP A 149 -2.13 -21.69 -1.93
C ASP A 149 -0.79 -21.29 -2.59
N PHE A 150 0.32 -21.90 -2.17
CA PHE A 150 1.66 -21.65 -2.71
C PHE A 150 1.89 -22.29 -4.09
N GLU A 151 1.09 -23.29 -4.49
CA GLU A 151 1.28 -24.02 -5.75
C GLU A 151 0.92 -23.22 -7.02
N GLU A 152 0.15 -22.13 -6.92
CA GLU A 152 -0.21 -21.27 -8.07
C GLU A 152 0.74 -20.07 -8.30
N ILE A 153 1.56 -19.69 -7.32
CA ILE A 153 2.31 -18.41 -7.33
C ILE A 153 3.52 -18.44 -8.27
N ASN A 154 4.21 -19.59 -8.38
CA ASN A 154 5.34 -19.74 -9.29
C ASN A 154 4.94 -19.65 -10.78
N GLY A 155 3.67 -19.84 -11.15
CA GLY A 155 3.24 -19.80 -12.55
C GLY A 155 3.13 -18.40 -13.16
N ILE A 156 2.98 -17.36 -12.32
CA ILE A 156 2.73 -15.98 -12.78
C ILE A 156 4.04 -15.20 -12.89
N GLN A 157 5.00 -15.42 -11.99
CA GLN A 157 6.32 -14.77 -12.02
C GLN A 157 7.13 -15.09 -13.30
N PHE A 158 6.99 -16.29 -13.86
CA PHE A 158 7.71 -16.65 -15.10
C PHE A 158 7.10 -16.06 -16.37
N LYS A 159 5.78 -15.77 -16.41
CA LYS A 159 5.15 -15.22 -17.62
C LYS A 159 5.45 -13.72 -17.83
N HIS A 160 5.73 -12.97 -16.77
CA HIS A 160 6.02 -11.54 -16.93
C HIS A 160 7.45 -11.28 -17.41
N ASN A 161 8.40 -12.16 -17.09
CA ASN A 161 9.80 -12.03 -17.52
C ASN A 161 10.07 -12.47 -18.97
N GLU A 162 9.20 -13.25 -19.61
CA GLU A 162 9.36 -13.64 -21.02
C GLU A 162 8.88 -12.57 -22.03
N LEU A 163 8.22 -11.50 -21.58
CA LEU A 163 7.67 -10.46 -22.47
C LEU A 163 8.49 -9.16 -22.52
N ILE A 164 9.59 -9.08 -21.79
CA ILE A 164 10.45 -7.87 -21.71
C ILE A 164 11.76 -8.04 -22.50
N GLU A 165 12.11 -9.24 -22.97
CA GLU A 165 13.36 -9.46 -23.73
C GLU A 165 13.23 -9.36 -25.27
N ASP A 166 12.07 -9.01 -25.82
CA ASP A 166 11.93 -8.74 -27.26
C ASP A 166 11.24 -7.39 -27.51
N ASN A 167 12.01 -6.29 -27.48
CA ASN A 167 11.83 -5.08 -28.31
C ASN A 167 13.06 -4.17 -28.29
#